data_AF-A0A0U1CUK7-F1
#
_entry.id   AF-A0A0U1CUK7-F1
#
_cell.length_a   1.000
_cell.length_b   1.000
_cell.length_c   1.000
_cell.angle_alpha   90.00
_cell.angle_beta   90.00
_cell.angle_gamma   90.00
#
_symmetry.space_group_name_H-M   'P 1'
#
loop_
_entity.id
_entity.type
_entity.pdbx_description
1 polymer ?
#
loop_
_entity_poly.entity_id
_entity_poly.type
_entity_poly.pdbx_seq_one_letter_code
_entity_poly.pdbx_strand_id
1 'polypeptide(L)'
;MLAALRGTPAEKGTAQHYLPDAGAQLTFPMLSFTLLGALCMLGTLWLVVRARTSTRAGALAIAVLAVYAWSLLSMLTTLAGTTLLSFRLQPTLTVLLTTAGAFGFIEATQAIARRYQPETRRRVVAAAAAVGSIGAVTFSQDIPDVLRPDINVAYTDTDGTGQRADRRPPGAERYYREIDAKIAEVTGVPRNQTVVLTADYSFLSFYPYYGFQGLTSHYANPLAEFDKRAKAIEGWATMSKPDEFVKALDEMPWKAPTVFLMRHGANDTYTLRLASDVYPNQPNVRRYHVALDAALFKDPRFEVTDIGPFVLAIRKPTPDGH
;
A
#
# COMPACT_ATOMS: atom_id res chain seq x y z
N MET A 1 12.01 -18.15 -2.31
CA MET A 1 12.80 -18.12 -3.57
C MET A 1 12.96 -19.50 -4.21
N LEU A 2 13.42 -20.54 -3.51
CA LEU A 2 13.54 -21.90 -4.07
C LEU A 2 12.20 -22.56 -4.46
N ALA A 3 11.10 -22.29 -3.73
CA ALA A 3 9.77 -22.78 -4.10
C ALA A 3 9.23 -22.10 -5.39
N ALA A 4 9.53 -20.82 -5.61
CA ALA A 4 9.23 -20.13 -6.86
C ALA A 4 10.09 -20.60 -8.05
N LEU A 5 11.18 -21.33 -7.78
CA LEU A 5 12.04 -21.95 -8.78
C LEU A 5 11.68 -23.43 -9.03
N ARG A 6 10.94 -24.09 -8.13
CA ARG A 6 10.66 -25.55 -8.17
C ARG A 6 9.18 -25.91 -8.29
N GLY A 7 8.27 -25.04 -7.86
CA GLY A 7 6.84 -25.17 -8.10
C GLY A 7 6.47 -24.22 -9.24
N THR A 8 5.68 -24.70 -10.20
CA THR A 8 5.09 -23.89 -11.28
C THR A 8 4.68 -22.52 -10.74
N PRO A 9 5.36 -21.43 -11.10
CA PRO A 9 5.00 -20.11 -10.64
C PRO A 9 3.59 -19.82 -11.14
N ALA A 10 2.63 -19.65 -10.23
CA ALA A 10 1.41 -18.98 -10.59
C ALA A 10 1.76 -17.50 -10.71
N GLU A 11 1.97 -17.08 -11.96
CA GLU A 11 2.28 -15.71 -12.38
C GLU A 11 3.68 -15.17 -11.99
N LYS A 12 4.28 -14.42 -12.91
CA LYS A 12 5.42 -13.54 -12.59
C LYS A 12 4.89 -12.52 -11.58
N GLY A 13 5.45 -12.48 -10.38
CA GLY A 13 4.93 -11.63 -9.30
C GLY A 13 4.81 -10.16 -9.74
N THR A 14 3.59 -9.63 -9.72
CA THR A 14 3.27 -8.25 -10.10
C THR A 14 3.75 -7.22 -9.08
N ALA A 15 4.40 -7.63 -7.99
CA ALA A 15 4.93 -6.72 -6.97
C ALA A 15 5.88 -5.64 -7.53
N GLN A 16 6.55 -5.90 -8.64
CA GLN A 16 7.44 -4.94 -9.32
C GLN A 16 6.71 -4.06 -10.36
N HIS A 17 5.45 -4.34 -10.66
CA HIS A 17 4.62 -3.63 -11.63
C HIS A 17 4.03 -2.34 -11.04
N TYR A 18 4.89 -1.48 -10.51
CA TYR A 18 4.47 -0.20 -9.95
C TYR A 18 5.43 0.91 -10.37
N LEU A 19 4.92 1.84 -11.17
CA LEU A 19 5.64 2.98 -11.72
C LEU A 19 4.89 4.28 -11.39
N PRO A 20 4.94 4.76 -10.13
CA PRO A 20 4.40 6.08 -9.80
C PRO A 20 5.24 7.17 -10.48
N ASP A 21 4.72 8.40 -10.53
CA ASP A 21 5.43 9.56 -11.09
C ASP A 21 6.86 9.72 -10.50
N ALA A 22 6.98 9.46 -9.20
CA ALA A 22 8.22 9.43 -8.45
C ALA A 22 9.27 8.40 -8.95
N GLY A 23 8.84 7.33 -9.62
CA GLY A 23 9.71 6.34 -10.26
C GLY A 23 9.84 6.50 -11.77
N ALA A 24 8.95 7.29 -12.40
CA ALA A 24 8.96 7.59 -13.83
C ALA A 24 9.85 8.81 -14.18
N GLN A 25 10.26 9.59 -13.18
CA GLN A 25 11.08 10.79 -13.35
C GLN A 25 12.25 10.78 -12.38
N LEU A 26 13.38 11.38 -12.78
CA LEU A 26 14.47 11.64 -11.84
C LEU A 26 14.05 12.76 -10.90
N THR A 27 14.12 12.48 -9.59
CA THR A 27 13.84 13.47 -8.56
C THR A 27 15.06 14.36 -8.31
N PHE A 28 14.84 15.66 -8.18
CA PHE A 28 15.88 16.64 -7.93
C PHE A 28 15.46 17.55 -6.76
N PRO A 29 15.47 17.03 -5.51
CA PRO A 29 14.94 17.77 -4.35
C PRO A 29 15.69 19.09 -4.12
N MET A 30 16.95 19.18 -4.53
CA MET A 30 17.74 20.42 -4.45
C MET A 30 17.17 21.58 -5.29
N LEU A 31 16.38 21.29 -6.33
CA LEU A 31 15.79 22.32 -7.20
C LEU A 31 14.43 22.81 -6.69
N SER A 32 13.93 22.26 -5.59
CA SER A 32 12.66 22.68 -4.98
C SER A 32 12.86 23.95 -4.16
N PHE A 33 11.99 24.95 -4.33
CA PHE A 33 11.99 26.20 -3.57
C PHE A 33 11.39 26.03 -2.17
N THR A 34 12.00 25.18 -1.35
CA THR A 34 11.58 24.88 0.03
C THR A 34 12.79 24.89 0.97
N LEU A 35 12.56 24.93 2.29
CA LEU A 35 13.64 24.81 3.27
C LEU A 35 14.44 23.50 3.09
N LEU A 36 13.72 22.40 2.86
CA LEU A 36 14.32 21.10 2.55
C LEU A 36 15.14 21.15 1.26
N GLY A 37 14.60 21.76 0.20
CA GLY A 37 15.31 21.90 -1.07
C GLY A 37 16.57 22.75 -0.96
N ALA A 38 16.55 23.84 -0.18
CA ALA A 38 17.72 24.65 0.12
C ALA A 38 18.80 23.85 0.86
N LEU A 39 18.42 23.01 1.83
CA LEU A 39 19.36 22.13 2.53
C LEU A 39 19.95 21.07 1.59
N CYS A 40 19.14 20.46 0.73
CA CYS A 40 19.58 19.53 -0.30
C CYS A 40 20.51 20.20 -1.34
N MET A 41 20.25 21.44 -1.71
CA MET A 41 21.11 22.24 -2.59
C MET A 41 22.47 22.50 -1.94
N LEU A 42 22.48 22.92 -0.68
CA LEU A 42 23.71 23.10 0.08
C LEU A 42 24.52 21.79 0.16
N GLY A 43 23.84 20.66 0.38
CA GLY A 43 24.46 19.34 0.38
C GLY A 43 25.04 18.97 -0.98
N THR A 44 24.30 19.22 -2.05
CA THR A 44 24.74 18.96 -3.42
C THR A 44 26.01 19.75 -3.75
N LEU A 45 26.02 21.06 -3.44
CA LEU A 45 27.20 21.92 -3.63
C LEU A 45 28.39 21.44 -2.78
N TRP A 46 28.15 21.06 -1.53
CA TRP A 46 29.20 20.55 -0.65
C TRP A 46 29.79 19.24 -1.20
N LEU A 47 28.98 18.31 -1.70
CA LEU A 47 29.45 17.09 -2.33
C LEU A 47 30.31 17.39 -3.56
N VAL A 48 29.88 18.30 -4.44
CA VAL A 48 30.66 18.70 -5.63
C VAL A 48 32.05 19.22 -5.24
N VAL A 49 32.12 20.06 -4.20
CA VAL A 49 33.39 20.66 -3.76
C VAL A 49 34.28 19.68 -2.98
N ARG A 50 33.69 18.83 -2.13
CA ARG A 50 34.43 18.02 -1.15
C ARG A 50 34.58 16.55 -1.51
N ALA A 51 33.86 16.00 -2.49
CA ALA A 51 33.85 14.55 -2.76
C ALA A 51 35.24 13.94 -2.97
N ARG A 52 36.19 14.68 -3.57
CA ARG A 52 37.56 14.22 -3.81
C ARG A 52 38.53 14.43 -2.65
N THR A 53 38.16 15.28 -1.68
CA THR A 53 39.06 15.73 -0.60
C THR A 53 38.64 15.25 0.78
N SER A 54 37.40 14.79 0.92
CA SER A 54 36.84 14.28 2.17
C SER A 54 36.27 12.88 1.94
N THR A 55 36.76 11.89 2.70
CA THR A 55 36.24 10.52 2.66
C THR A 55 34.74 10.47 2.94
N ARG A 56 34.24 11.33 3.84
CA ARG A 56 32.80 11.43 4.18
C ARG A 56 32.00 11.95 2.99
N ALA A 57 32.47 13.00 2.34
CA ALA A 57 31.83 13.56 1.15
C ALA A 57 31.86 12.57 -0.02
N GLY A 58 32.99 11.89 -0.22
CA GLY A 58 33.13 10.85 -1.26
C GLY A 58 32.15 9.69 -1.05
N ALA A 59 32.03 9.18 0.17
CA ALA A 59 31.07 8.12 0.49
C ALA A 59 29.62 8.54 0.25
N LEU A 60 29.22 9.73 0.71
CA LEU A 60 27.88 10.28 0.46
C LEU A 60 27.63 10.52 -1.04
N ALA A 61 28.62 11.01 -1.78
CA ALA A 61 28.51 11.22 -3.22
C ALA A 61 28.31 9.89 -3.98
N ILE A 62 29.06 8.85 -3.63
CA ILE A 62 28.88 7.51 -4.20
C ILE A 62 27.48 6.98 -3.92
N ALA A 63 26.97 7.13 -2.68
CA ALA A 63 25.63 6.70 -2.33
C ALA A 63 24.55 7.45 -3.13
N VAL A 64 24.67 8.77 -3.28
CA VAL A 64 23.77 9.59 -4.09
C VAL A 64 23.80 9.14 -5.57
N LEU A 65 24.98 8.95 -6.13
CA LEU A 65 25.14 8.48 -7.51
C LEU A 65 24.56 7.07 -7.70
N ALA A 66 24.73 6.17 -6.73
CA ALA A 66 24.15 4.83 -6.77
C ALA A 66 22.61 4.88 -6.79
N VAL A 67 21.98 5.78 -6.04
CA VAL A 67 20.52 5.97 -6.07
C VAL A 67 20.07 6.49 -7.43
N TYR A 68 20.75 7.46 -8.03
CA TYR A 68 20.43 7.93 -9.38
C TYR A 68 20.65 6.86 -10.45
N ALA A 69 21.74 6.11 -10.37
CA ALA A 69 22.03 5.00 -11.28
C ALA A 69 20.96 3.90 -11.18
N TRP A 70 20.53 3.55 -9.96
CA TRP A 70 19.44 2.61 -9.74
C TRP A 70 18.12 3.14 -10.28
N SER A 71 17.87 4.44 -10.16
CA SER A 71 16.67 5.09 -10.70
C SER A 71 16.63 5.02 -12.22
N LEU A 72 17.75 5.35 -12.89
CA LEU A 72 17.90 5.19 -14.34
C LEU A 72 17.74 3.73 -14.77
N LEU A 73 18.37 2.80 -14.05
CA LEU A 73 18.25 1.37 -14.34
C LEU A 73 16.79 0.91 -14.19
N SER A 74 16.09 1.34 -13.15
CA SER A 74 14.67 1.06 -12.95
C SER A 74 13.81 1.59 -14.09
N MET A 75 14.10 2.82 -14.58
CA MET A 75 13.42 3.38 -15.74
C MET A 75 13.69 2.57 -17.01
N LEU A 76 14.92 2.09 -17.22
CA LEU A 76 15.25 1.21 -18.35
C LEU A 76 14.55 -0.15 -18.25
N THR A 77 14.42 -0.72 -17.05
CA THR A 77 13.73 -2.01 -16.85
C THR A 77 12.25 -1.97 -17.19
N THR A 78 11.65 -0.77 -17.28
CA THR A 78 10.26 -0.63 -17.74
C THR A 78 10.06 -1.15 -19.16
N LEU A 79 11.10 -1.07 -20.02
CA LEU A 79 11.12 -1.67 -21.36
C LEU A 79 10.99 -3.20 -21.33
N ALA A 80 11.41 -3.83 -20.23
CA ALA A 80 11.26 -5.27 -19.99
C ALA A 80 9.95 -5.62 -19.25
N GLY A 81 9.03 -4.65 -19.10
CA GLY A 81 7.73 -4.85 -18.47
C GLY A 81 7.74 -4.89 -16.95
N THR A 82 8.78 -4.34 -16.29
CA THR A 82 8.90 -4.35 -14.82
C THR A 82 9.63 -3.12 -14.30
N THR A 83 9.74 -2.95 -12.97
CA THR A 83 10.55 -1.88 -12.36
C THR A 83 11.51 -2.47 -11.33
N LEU A 84 12.48 -1.67 -10.87
CA LEU A 84 13.28 -1.95 -9.67
C LEU A 84 12.80 -1.13 -8.46
N LEU A 85 11.55 -0.65 -8.51
CA LEU A 85 10.87 0.14 -7.47
C LEU A 85 11.71 1.33 -6.98
N SER A 86 12.38 2.04 -7.90
CA SER A 86 13.29 3.16 -7.58
C SER A 86 12.65 4.28 -6.75
N PHE A 87 11.34 4.48 -6.85
CA PHE A 87 10.62 5.46 -6.03
C PHE A 87 10.85 5.26 -4.52
N ARG A 88 11.09 4.01 -4.07
CA ARG A 88 11.40 3.70 -2.66
C ARG A 88 12.73 4.30 -2.19
N LEU A 89 13.61 4.69 -3.12
CA LEU A 89 14.89 5.32 -2.81
C LEU A 89 14.81 6.84 -2.70
N GLN A 90 13.66 7.48 -3.00
CA GLN A 90 13.53 8.93 -2.86
C GLN A 90 13.73 9.44 -1.42
N PRO A 91 13.17 8.80 -0.36
CA PRO A 91 13.48 9.17 1.02
C PRO A 91 14.97 9.02 1.32
N THR A 92 15.60 7.94 0.84
CA THR A 92 17.05 7.71 1.00
C THR A 92 17.87 8.82 0.36
N LEU A 93 17.56 9.22 -0.87
CA LEU A 93 18.22 10.34 -1.55
C LEU A 93 18.09 11.63 -0.74
N THR A 94 16.90 11.91 -0.23
CA THR A 94 16.62 13.09 0.59
C THR A 94 17.45 13.09 1.87
N VAL A 95 17.53 11.97 2.58
CA VAL A 95 18.35 11.83 3.79
C VAL A 95 19.83 12.01 3.48
N LEU A 96 20.33 11.43 2.38
CA LEU A 96 21.73 11.57 1.97
C LEU A 96 22.09 13.03 1.66
N LEU A 97 21.25 13.72 0.88
CA LEU A 97 21.48 15.11 0.49
C LEU A 97 21.31 16.08 1.66
N THR A 98 20.34 15.87 2.55
CA THR A 98 20.18 16.69 3.77
C THR A 98 21.32 16.48 4.76
N THR A 99 21.80 15.23 4.90
CA THR A 99 23.00 14.92 5.71
C THR A 99 24.22 15.63 5.15
N ALA A 100 24.44 15.57 3.84
CA ALA A 100 25.48 16.36 3.17
C ALA A 100 25.28 17.87 3.38
N GLY A 101 24.02 18.34 3.35
CA GLY A 101 23.64 19.73 3.60
C GLY A 101 24.02 20.20 4.99
N ALA A 102 23.81 19.38 6.01
CA ALA A 102 24.23 19.68 7.38
C ALA A 102 25.76 19.81 7.49
N PHE A 103 26.52 18.91 6.87
CA PHE A 103 27.99 19.06 6.79
C PHE A 103 28.39 20.33 6.04
N GLY A 104 27.76 20.60 4.90
CA GLY A 104 27.96 21.81 4.12
C GLY A 104 27.70 23.08 4.91
N PHE A 105 26.63 23.11 5.69
CA PHE A 105 26.27 24.23 6.56
C PHE A 105 27.33 24.49 7.63
N ILE A 106 27.76 23.44 8.32
CA ILE A 106 28.77 23.53 9.39
C ILE A 106 30.12 23.98 8.81
N GLU A 107 30.57 23.35 7.73
CA GLU A 107 31.86 23.69 7.12
C GLU A 107 31.85 25.10 6.50
N ALA A 108 30.77 25.51 5.84
CA ALA A 108 30.63 26.87 5.32
C ALA A 108 30.67 27.89 6.46
N THR A 109 29.94 27.63 7.55
CA THR A 109 29.96 28.46 8.76
C THR A 109 31.38 28.60 9.29
N GLN A 110 32.12 27.48 9.44
CA GLN A 110 33.50 27.52 9.92
C GLN A 110 34.43 28.26 8.96
N ALA A 111 34.28 28.06 7.65
CA ALA A 111 35.10 28.71 6.63
C ALA A 111 34.90 30.23 6.63
N ILE A 112 33.65 30.69 6.75
CA ILE A 112 33.32 32.12 6.87
C ILE A 112 33.88 32.67 8.18
N ALA A 113 33.62 32.00 9.31
CA ALA A 113 34.03 32.47 10.63
C ALA A 113 35.56 32.61 10.77
N ARG A 114 36.34 31.76 10.09
CA ARG A 114 37.82 31.84 10.06
C ARG A 114 38.37 33.08 9.34
N ARG A 115 37.57 33.76 8.52
CA ARG A 115 37.99 34.99 7.81
C ARG A 115 37.96 36.24 8.68
N TYR A 116 37.37 36.16 9.87
CA TYR A 116 37.14 37.32 10.73
C TYR A 116 37.89 37.22 12.07
N GLN A 117 38.05 38.37 12.73
CA GLN A 117 38.62 38.49 14.07
C GLN A 117 37.84 37.66 15.11
N PRO A 118 38.46 37.29 16.26
CA PRO A 118 37.87 36.37 17.24
C PRO A 118 36.47 36.75 17.74
N GLU A 119 36.17 38.04 17.90
CA GLU A 119 34.85 38.52 18.33
C GLU A 119 33.78 38.28 17.26
N THR A 120 34.03 38.74 16.03
CA THR A 120 33.14 38.55 14.88
C THR A 120 32.99 37.07 14.53
N ARG A 121 34.05 36.27 14.68
CA ARG A 121 34.01 34.81 14.52
C ARG A 121 32.97 34.17 15.44
N ARG A 122 32.91 34.56 16.72
CA ARG A 122 31.89 34.06 17.67
C ARG A 122 30.49 34.47 17.24
N ARG A 123 30.31 35.71 16.79
CA ARG A 123 29.02 36.21 16.29
C ARG A 123 28.53 35.44 15.05
N VAL A 124 29.41 35.12 14.09
CA VAL A 124 29.08 34.30 12.91
C VAL A 124 28.62 32.90 13.32
N VAL A 125 29.35 32.24 14.21
CA VAL A 125 28.98 30.90 14.69
C VAL A 125 27.66 30.93 15.45
N ALA A 126 27.46 31.93 16.32
CA ALA A 126 26.21 32.09 17.07
C ALA A 126 25.02 32.36 16.13
N ALA A 127 25.19 33.21 15.12
CA ALA A 127 24.16 33.48 14.12
C ALA A 127 23.82 32.23 13.30
N ALA A 128 24.82 31.49 12.83
CA ALA A 128 24.61 30.24 12.11
C ALA A 128 23.92 29.17 12.98
N ALA A 129 24.31 29.06 14.26
CA ALA A 129 23.64 28.17 15.21
C ALA A 129 22.17 28.56 15.38
N ALA A 130 21.88 29.86 15.55
CA ALA A 130 20.50 30.35 15.65
C ALA A 130 19.69 30.04 14.39
N VAL A 131 20.23 30.31 13.20
CA VAL A 131 19.58 29.98 11.92
C VAL A 131 19.32 28.47 11.78
N GLY A 132 20.31 27.65 12.12
CA GLY A 132 20.18 26.18 12.10
C GLY A 132 19.12 25.68 13.07
N SER A 133 19.09 26.21 14.30
CA SER A 133 18.08 25.89 15.31
C SER A 133 16.67 26.31 14.87
N ILE A 134 16.51 27.51 14.31
CA ILE A 134 15.23 27.97 13.76
C ILE A 134 14.78 27.02 12.65
N GLY A 135 15.67 26.69 11.70
CA GLY A 135 15.35 25.74 10.63
C GLY A 135 14.91 24.37 11.15
N ALA A 136 15.58 23.83 12.17
CA ALA A 136 15.23 22.55 12.78
C ALA A 136 13.87 22.60 13.50
N VAL A 137 13.58 23.70 14.23
CA VAL A 137 12.29 23.90 14.90
C VAL A 137 11.17 24.08 13.88
N THR A 138 11.36 24.92 12.85
CA THR A 138 10.37 25.10 11.78
C THR A 138 10.06 23.78 11.07
N PHE A 139 11.09 23.00 10.71
CA PHE A 139 10.88 21.68 10.12
C PHE A 139 10.10 20.75 11.06
N SER A 140 10.43 20.72 12.35
CA SER A 140 9.74 19.87 13.33
C SER A 140 8.29 20.28 13.55
N GLN A 141 8.00 21.58 13.50
CA GLN A 141 6.65 22.13 13.63
C GLN A 141 5.77 21.86 12.41
N ASP A 142 6.38 21.64 11.23
CA ASP A 142 5.68 21.32 9.98
C ASP A 142 5.29 19.83 9.87
N ILE A 143 5.93 18.94 10.65
CA ILE A 143 5.65 17.48 10.61
C ILE A 143 4.16 17.15 10.75
N PRO A 144 3.41 17.70 11.73
CA PRO A 144 1.98 17.40 11.86
C PRO A 144 1.14 17.88 10.67
N ASP A 145 1.57 18.96 10.01
CA ASP A 145 0.87 19.50 8.84
C ASP A 145 1.09 18.62 7.60
N VAL A 146 2.31 18.09 7.43
CA VAL A 146 2.61 17.08 6.41
C VAL A 146 1.84 15.78 6.66
N LEU A 147 1.75 15.34 7.92
CA LEU A 147 1.03 14.12 8.31
C LEU A 147 -0.49 14.32 8.48
N ARG A 148 -1.00 15.54 8.28
CA ARG A 148 -2.40 15.87 8.52
C ARG A 148 -3.38 14.95 7.77
N PRO A 149 -3.15 14.55 6.51
CA PRO A 149 -4.03 13.59 5.83
C PRO A 149 -4.09 12.25 6.56
N ASP A 150 -2.95 11.68 6.94
CA ASP A 150 -2.88 10.38 7.63
C ASP A 150 -3.47 10.45 9.05
N ILE A 151 -3.20 11.54 9.76
CA ILE A 151 -3.83 11.82 11.06
C ILE A 151 -5.35 11.89 10.89
N ASN A 152 -5.84 12.61 9.87
CA ASN A 152 -7.28 12.70 9.63
C ASN A 152 -7.89 11.31 9.39
N VAL A 153 -7.28 10.47 8.55
CA VAL A 153 -7.74 9.09 8.34
C VAL A 153 -7.82 8.33 9.66
N ALA A 154 -6.78 8.40 10.50
CA ALA A 154 -6.77 7.74 11.79
C ALA A 154 -7.93 8.18 12.73
N TYR A 155 -8.41 9.42 12.60
CA TYR A 155 -9.55 9.91 13.39
C TYR A 155 -10.92 9.65 12.75
N THR A 156 -10.98 9.61 11.43
CA THR A 156 -12.24 9.51 10.67
C THR A 156 -12.60 8.09 10.26
N ASP A 157 -11.64 7.16 10.24
CA ASP A 157 -11.90 5.75 9.94
C ASP A 157 -12.71 5.10 11.07
N THR A 158 -13.58 4.17 10.66
CA THR A 158 -14.35 3.37 11.62
C THR A 158 -13.52 2.17 12.02
N ASP A 159 -13.22 2.08 13.31
CA ASP A 159 -12.41 1.01 13.88
C ASP A 159 -13.17 -0.33 13.93
N GLY A 160 -12.47 -1.39 14.35
CA GLY A 160 -13.05 -2.73 14.48
C GLY A 160 -14.14 -2.84 15.56
N THR A 161 -14.32 -1.82 16.40
CA THR A 161 -15.43 -1.75 17.36
C THR A 161 -16.68 -1.09 16.78
N GLY A 162 -16.57 -0.51 15.58
CA GLY A 162 -17.64 0.21 14.90
C GLY A 162 -17.72 1.68 15.29
N GLN A 163 -16.62 2.29 15.76
CA GLN A 163 -16.58 3.68 16.21
C GLN A 163 -15.53 4.48 15.45
N ARG A 164 -15.72 5.80 15.41
CA ARG A 164 -14.73 6.76 14.91
C ARG A 164 -14.19 7.57 16.07
N ALA A 165 -12.90 7.89 16.05
CA ALA A 165 -12.30 8.69 17.12
C ALA A 165 -12.81 10.14 17.12
N ASP A 166 -13.20 10.68 15.96
CA ASP A 166 -13.82 12.01 15.84
C ASP A 166 -15.30 12.06 16.28
N ARG A 167 -15.85 10.95 16.77
CA ARG A 167 -17.23 10.80 17.28
C ARG A 167 -18.34 11.15 16.28
N ARG A 168 -18.03 11.20 14.99
CA ARG A 168 -19.05 11.31 13.93
C ARG A 168 -19.68 9.95 13.65
N PRO A 169 -20.81 9.91 12.90
CA PRO A 169 -21.42 8.64 12.51
C PRO A 169 -20.41 7.70 11.83
N PRO A 170 -20.31 6.44 12.27
CA PRO A 170 -19.39 5.46 11.69
C PRO A 170 -19.82 5.04 10.28
N GLY A 171 -18.85 4.55 9.52
CA GLY A 171 -19.01 3.93 8.21
C GLY A 171 -19.65 2.55 8.30
N ALA A 172 -19.57 1.81 7.19
CA ALA A 172 -20.17 0.48 7.06
C ALA A 172 -19.56 -0.54 8.02
N GLU A 173 -18.32 -0.34 8.44
CA GLU A 173 -17.55 -1.21 9.33
C GLU A 173 -18.24 -1.42 10.69
N ARG A 174 -19.16 -0.52 11.09
CA ARG A 174 -20.00 -0.70 12.28
C ARG A 174 -20.79 -2.01 12.31
N TYR A 175 -21.10 -2.56 11.14
CA TYR A 175 -21.87 -3.81 10.99
C TYR A 175 -21.00 -5.06 11.05
N TYR A 176 -19.67 -4.94 11.06
CA TYR A 176 -18.77 -6.09 11.01
C TYR A 176 -18.89 -7.03 12.20
N ARG A 177 -19.19 -6.52 13.39
CA ARG A 177 -19.44 -7.36 14.57
C ARG A 177 -20.68 -8.24 14.39
N GLU A 178 -21.73 -7.70 13.78
CA GLU A 178 -22.97 -8.43 13.51
C GLU A 178 -22.76 -9.48 12.41
N ILE A 179 -22.02 -9.12 11.36
CA ILE A 179 -21.61 -10.05 10.29
C ILE A 179 -20.79 -11.21 10.85
N ASP A 180 -19.77 -10.92 11.67
CA ASP A 180 -18.93 -11.93 12.31
C ASP A 180 -19.74 -12.87 13.22
N ALA A 181 -20.63 -12.32 14.05
CA ALA A 181 -21.52 -13.11 14.89
C ALA A 181 -22.42 -14.03 14.06
N LYS A 182 -22.98 -13.53 12.95
CA LYS A 182 -23.83 -14.32 12.07
C LYS A 182 -23.06 -15.43 11.35
N ILE A 183 -21.83 -15.17 10.92
CA ILE A 183 -20.95 -16.21 10.37
C ILE A 183 -20.70 -17.31 11.39
N ALA A 184 -20.34 -16.95 12.63
CA ALA A 184 -20.09 -17.92 13.69
C ALA A 184 -21.33 -18.75 14.03
N GLU A 185 -22.51 -18.12 14.08
CA GLU A 185 -23.80 -18.75 14.34
C GLU A 185 -24.15 -19.80 13.28
N VAL A 186 -24.09 -19.43 11.99
CA VAL A 186 -24.55 -20.29 10.89
C VAL A 186 -23.54 -21.39 10.56
N THR A 187 -22.25 -21.06 10.57
CA THR A 187 -21.21 -22.04 10.21
C THR A 187 -20.84 -22.97 11.36
N GLY A 188 -20.83 -22.48 12.60
CA GLY A 188 -20.27 -23.21 13.75
C GLY A 188 -18.76 -23.48 13.65
N VAL A 189 -18.05 -22.90 12.68
CA VAL A 189 -16.63 -23.14 12.41
C VAL A 189 -15.78 -21.95 12.88
N PRO A 190 -14.60 -22.18 13.48
CA PRO A 190 -13.69 -21.10 13.85
C PRO A 190 -13.30 -20.20 12.68
N ARG A 191 -13.08 -18.90 12.96
CA ARG A 191 -12.71 -17.89 11.96
C ARG A 191 -11.52 -18.31 11.11
N ASN A 192 -10.46 -18.79 11.76
CA ASN A 192 -9.21 -19.26 11.13
C ASN A 192 -9.33 -20.61 10.41
N GLN A 193 -10.55 -21.10 10.17
CA GLN A 193 -10.82 -22.28 9.35
C GLN A 193 -11.89 -21.99 8.29
N THR A 194 -12.51 -20.82 8.36
CA THR A 194 -13.58 -20.38 7.46
C THR A 194 -13.01 -19.52 6.34
N VAL A 195 -13.37 -19.84 5.11
CA VAL A 195 -12.92 -19.10 3.91
C VAL A 195 -14.01 -18.12 3.51
N VAL A 196 -13.65 -16.83 3.49
CA VAL A 196 -14.54 -15.71 3.18
C VAL A 196 -14.12 -15.11 1.83
N LEU A 197 -15.07 -15.00 0.91
CA LEU A 197 -14.94 -14.15 -0.27
C LEU A 197 -15.57 -12.79 0.02
N THR A 198 -14.75 -11.74 -0.04
CA THR A 198 -15.22 -10.36 0.12
C THR A 198 -14.31 -9.39 -0.62
N ALA A 199 -14.88 -8.25 -1.02
CA ALA A 199 -14.13 -7.09 -1.50
C ALA A 199 -13.96 -6.01 -0.40
N ASP A 200 -14.52 -6.23 0.79
CA ASP A 200 -14.41 -5.35 1.94
C ASP A 200 -13.28 -5.84 2.87
N TYR A 201 -12.03 -5.66 2.42
CA TYR A 201 -10.83 -6.23 3.06
C TYR A 201 -10.54 -5.73 4.48
N SER A 202 -11.13 -4.60 4.90
CA SER A 202 -11.06 -4.16 6.30
C SER A 202 -11.75 -5.15 7.24
N PHE A 203 -12.80 -5.86 6.78
CA PHE A 203 -13.41 -6.95 7.53
C PHE A 203 -12.39 -8.04 7.89
N LEU A 204 -11.59 -8.47 6.91
CA LEU A 204 -10.53 -9.46 7.09
C LEU A 204 -9.34 -8.94 7.94
N SER A 205 -9.23 -7.62 8.09
CA SER A 205 -8.20 -6.99 8.94
C SER A 205 -8.59 -7.01 10.42
N PHE A 206 -9.89 -6.98 10.73
CA PHE A 206 -10.41 -7.05 12.10
C PHE A 206 -10.71 -8.48 12.56
N TYR A 207 -11.14 -9.35 11.65
CA TYR A 207 -11.51 -10.73 11.94
C TYR A 207 -10.64 -11.70 11.15
N PRO A 208 -9.94 -12.65 11.80
CA PRO A 208 -8.91 -13.50 11.19
C PRO A 208 -9.50 -14.66 10.36
N TYR A 209 -10.37 -14.34 9.41
CA TYR A 209 -10.87 -15.26 8.39
C TYR A 209 -9.85 -15.47 7.27
N TYR A 210 -9.91 -16.62 6.59
CA TYR A 210 -9.13 -16.81 5.37
C TYR A 210 -9.80 -16.12 4.18
N GLY A 211 -9.19 -15.06 3.67
CA GLY A 211 -9.66 -14.41 2.43
C GLY A 211 -9.46 -15.31 1.20
N PHE A 212 -10.52 -15.53 0.43
CA PHE A 212 -10.42 -16.31 -0.81
C PHE A 212 -9.61 -15.58 -1.90
N GLN A 213 -9.72 -14.25 -1.98
CA GLN A 213 -9.03 -13.41 -2.96
C GLN A 213 -8.31 -12.25 -2.25
N GLY A 214 -7.19 -11.78 -2.81
CA GLY A 214 -6.45 -10.62 -2.32
C GLY A 214 -7.01 -9.28 -2.81
N LEU A 215 -6.64 -8.17 -2.17
CA LEU A 215 -7.07 -6.81 -2.56
C LEU A 215 -6.57 -6.41 -3.94
N THR A 216 -5.34 -6.78 -4.28
CA THR A 216 -4.69 -6.59 -5.57
C THR A 216 -3.61 -7.65 -5.75
N SER A 217 -3.27 -8.02 -6.99
CA SER A 217 -2.19 -8.98 -7.28
C SER A 217 -0.84 -8.56 -6.66
N HIS A 218 -0.53 -7.27 -6.64
CA HIS A 218 0.72 -6.70 -6.10
C HIS A 218 1.03 -7.05 -4.63
N TYR A 219 -0.02 -7.31 -3.84
CA TYR A 219 0.08 -7.66 -2.42
C TYR A 219 -0.38 -9.09 -2.14
N ALA A 220 -0.72 -9.86 -3.19
CA ALA A 220 -1.07 -11.25 -3.05
C ALA A 220 0.19 -12.11 -2.89
N ASN A 221 0.07 -13.22 -2.16
CA ASN A 221 1.11 -14.23 -2.15
C ASN A 221 1.28 -14.77 -3.58
N PRO A 222 2.50 -14.87 -4.13
CA PRO A 222 2.73 -15.44 -5.47
C PRO A 222 2.18 -16.88 -5.64
N LEU A 223 1.96 -17.62 -4.55
CA LEU A 223 1.36 -18.96 -4.58
C LEU A 223 -0.17 -18.93 -4.49
N ALA A 224 -0.81 -17.76 -4.35
CA ALA A 224 -2.26 -17.65 -4.21
C ALA A 224 -3.02 -17.78 -5.54
N GLU A 225 -2.31 -17.77 -6.68
CA GLU A 225 -2.90 -17.85 -8.02
C GLU A 225 -3.98 -16.78 -8.27
N PHE A 226 -3.60 -15.51 -8.05
CA PHE A 226 -4.51 -14.37 -8.01
C PHE A 226 -5.40 -14.29 -9.26
N ASP A 227 -4.81 -14.35 -10.46
CA ASP A 227 -5.60 -14.20 -11.69
C ASP A 227 -6.49 -15.42 -11.94
N LYS A 228 -6.06 -16.63 -11.55
CA LYS A 228 -6.90 -17.84 -11.65
C LYS A 228 -8.12 -17.75 -10.74
N ARG A 229 -7.95 -17.28 -9.50
CA ARG A 229 -9.07 -17.06 -8.58
C ARG A 229 -9.98 -15.93 -9.04
N ALA A 230 -9.42 -14.85 -9.61
CA ALA A 230 -10.20 -13.77 -10.20
C ALA A 230 -11.07 -14.27 -11.36
N LYS A 231 -10.50 -15.07 -12.27
CA LYS A 231 -11.23 -15.71 -13.38
C LYS A 231 -12.31 -16.67 -12.91
N ALA A 232 -12.08 -17.42 -11.83
CA ALA A 232 -13.12 -18.27 -11.25
C ALA A 232 -14.31 -17.44 -10.77
N ILE A 233 -14.04 -16.33 -10.05
CA ILE A 233 -15.09 -15.41 -9.58
C ILE A 233 -15.84 -14.77 -10.76
N GLU A 234 -15.14 -14.34 -11.80
CA GLU A 234 -15.74 -13.82 -13.03
C GLU A 234 -16.58 -14.88 -13.75
N GLY A 235 -16.14 -16.13 -13.75
CA GLY A 235 -16.88 -17.25 -14.32
C GLY A 235 -18.25 -17.44 -13.67
N TRP A 236 -18.33 -17.31 -12.34
CA TRP A 236 -19.60 -17.42 -11.61
C TRP A 236 -20.62 -16.34 -11.99
N ALA A 237 -20.18 -15.16 -12.45
CA ALA A 237 -21.08 -14.12 -12.95
C ALA A 237 -21.83 -14.50 -14.24
N THR A 238 -21.39 -15.56 -14.92
CA THR A 238 -22.05 -16.07 -16.13
C THR A 238 -23.06 -17.18 -15.83
N MET A 239 -23.13 -17.64 -14.58
CA MET A 239 -24.04 -18.69 -14.13
C MET A 239 -25.39 -18.09 -13.70
N SER A 240 -26.46 -18.86 -13.88
CA SER A 240 -27.81 -18.44 -13.45
C SER A 240 -28.52 -19.50 -12.61
N LYS A 241 -27.88 -20.66 -12.37
CA LYS A 241 -28.48 -21.79 -11.65
C LYS A 241 -27.69 -22.11 -10.38
N PRO A 242 -28.33 -22.23 -9.20
CA PRO A 242 -27.67 -22.60 -7.96
C PRO A 242 -26.85 -23.89 -8.03
N ASP A 243 -27.36 -24.93 -8.69
CA ASP A 243 -26.64 -26.22 -8.80
C ASP A 243 -25.32 -26.10 -9.58
N GLU A 244 -25.31 -25.27 -10.62
CA GLU A 244 -24.09 -25.00 -11.41
C GLU A 244 -23.07 -24.26 -10.56
N PHE A 245 -23.51 -23.27 -9.79
CA PHE A 245 -22.65 -22.52 -8.88
C PHE A 245 -22.08 -23.40 -7.76
N VAL A 246 -22.92 -24.21 -7.10
CA VAL A 246 -22.48 -25.13 -6.04
C VAL A 246 -21.49 -26.16 -6.60
N LYS A 247 -21.77 -26.75 -7.76
CA LYS A 247 -20.84 -27.67 -8.42
C LYS A 247 -19.51 -26.99 -8.73
N ALA A 248 -19.54 -25.76 -9.23
CA ALA A 248 -18.34 -24.99 -9.51
C ALA A 248 -17.52 -24.70 -8.24
N LEU A 249 -18.17 -24.50 -7.09
CA LEU A 249 -17.49 -24.36 -5.80
C LEU A 249 -16.85 -25.68 -5.35
N ASP A 250 -17.54 -26.80 -5.53
CA ASP A 250 -17.09 -28.14 -5.09
C ASP A 250 -15.93 -28.70 -5.92
N GLU A 251 -15.87 -28.34 -7.21
CA GLU A 251 -14.83 -28.80 -8.15
C GLU A 251 -13.57 -27.90 -8.14
N MET A 252 -13.52 -26.88 -7.28
CA MET A 252 -12.38 -25.97 -7.26
C MET A 252 -11.08 -26.63 -6.78
N PRO A 253 -9.93 -26.23 -7.34
CA PRO A 253 -8.63 -26.72 -6.88
C PRO A 253 -8.19 -26.12 -5.53
N TRP A 254 -8.88 -25.09 -5.04
CA TRP A 254 -8.64 -24.46 -3.75
C TRP A 254 -9.78 -24.74 -2.79
N LYS A 255 -9.53 -24.58 -1.48
CA LYS A 255 -10.62 -24.57 -0.49
C LYS A 255 -11.64 -23.48 -0.85
N ALA A 256 -12.86 -23.90 -1.12
CA ALA A 256 -13.94 -23.02 -1.55
C ALA A 256 -14.32 -22.01 -0.46
N PRO A 257 -14.74 -20.78 -0.83
CA PRO A 257 -15.38 -19.88 0.10
C PRO A 257 -16.73 -20.47 0.54
N THR A 258 -16.93 -20.54 1.84
CA THR A 258 -18.22 -20.91 2.44
C THR A 258 -19.03 -19.67 2.80
N VAL A 259 -18.37 -18.51 2.89
CA VAL A 259 -18.99 -17.22 3.22
C VAL A 259 -18.72 -16.24 2.09
N PHE A 260 -19.78 -15.56 1.64
CA PHE A 260 -19.75 -14.52 0.62
C PHE A 260 -20.27 -13.23 1.24
N LEU A 261 -19.37 -12.27 1.49
CA LEU A 261 -19.72 -10.96 2.00
C LEU A 261 -19.61 -9.94 0.86
N MET A 262 -20.77 -9.52 0.36
CA MET A 262 -20.95 -8.76 -0.87
C MET A 262 -21.77 -7.49 -0.62
N ARG A 263 -22.03 -6.72 -1.67
CA ARG A 263 -22.92 -5.55 -1.65
C ARG A 263 -23.98 -5.65 -2.73
N HIS A 264 -25.16 -5.09 -2.50
CA HIS A 264 -26.21 -5.00 -3.53
C HIS A 264 -25.70 -4.26 -4.78
N GLY A 265 -26.00 -4.84 -5.94
CA GLY A 265 -25.78 -4.25 -7.27
C GLY A 265 -27.10 -3.86 -7.94
N ALA A 266 -27.01 -3.53 -9.23
CA ALA A 266 -28.19 -3.32 -10.06
C ALA A 266 -28.79 -4.67 -10.51
N ASN A 267 -30.07 -4.67 -10.89
CA ASN A 267 -30.75 -5.82 -11.52
C ASN A 267 -30.65 -7.13 -10.72
N ASP A 268 -30.95 -7.08 -9.41
CA ASP A 268 -30.92 -8.25 -8.51
C ASP A 268 -29.57 -8.99 -8.51
N THR A 269 -28.47 -8.24 -8.47
CA THR A 269 -27.12 -8.83 -8.36
C THR A 269 -26.45 -8.50 -7.04
N TYR A 270 -25.52 -9.36 -6.63
CA TYR A 270 -24.57 -9.10 -5.55
C TYR A 270 -23.19 -8.86 -6.14
N THR A 271 -22.51 -7.80 -5.70
CA THR A 271 -21.29 -7.31 -6.34
C THR A 271 -20.07 -7.45 -5.47
N LEU A 272 -18.96 -7.78 -6.12
CA LEU A 272 -17.60 -7.78 -5.59
C LEU A 272 -16.75 -6.82 -6.42
N ARG A 273 -15.99 -5.94 -5.77
CA ARG A 273 -15.08 -5.00 -6.44
C ARG A 273 -13.66 -5.56 -6.49
N LEU A 274 -13.34 -6.24 -7.59
CA LEU A 274 -12.02 -6.84 -7.81
C LEU A 274 -11.02 -5.83 -8.40
N ALA A 275 -9.77 -6.26 -8.56
CA ALA A 275 -8.68 -5.47 -9.12
C ALA A 275 -7.91 -6.27 -10.17
N SER A 276 -7.56 -5.61 -11.27
CA SER A 276 -6.63 -6.11 -12.28
C SER A 276 -5.40 -5.22 -12.35
N ASP A 277 -4.23 -5.84 -12.53
CA ASP A 277 -3.00 -5.12 -12.87
C ASP A 277 -3.08 -4.58 -14.30
N VAL A 278 -2.75 -3.31 -14.49
CA VAL A 278 -2.75 -2.60 -15.77
C VAL A 278 -1.44 -1.84 -16.00
N TYR A 279 -0.36 -2.23 -15.33
CA TYR A 279 0.98 -1.71 -15.59
C TYR A 279 1.31 -1.70 -17.10
N PRO A 280 1.98 -0.64 -17.61
CA PRO A 280 2.63 0.48 -16.90
C PRO A 280 1.74 1.71 -16.65
N ASN A 281 0.42 1.60 -16.76
CA ASN A 281 -0.47 2.75 -16.51
C ASN A 281 -0.34 3.27 -15.07
N GLN A 282 -0.63 4.57 -14.87
CA GLN A 282 -0.74 5.20 -13.57
C GLN A 282 -2.15 5.80 -13.45
N PRO A 283 -3.04 5.26 -12.57
CA PRO A 283 -2.81 4.17 -11.62
C PRO A 283 -2.59 2.80 -12.28
N ASN A 284 -1.73 1.99 -11.69
CA ASN A 284 -1.38 0.63 -12.16
C ASN A 284 -2.41 -0.45 -11.78
N VAL A 285 -3.46 -0.08 -11.07
CA VAL A 285 -4.55 -0.97 -10.67
C VAL A 285 -5.86 -0.43 -11.21
N ARG A 286 -6.55 -1.25 -12.00
CA ARG A 286 -7.92 -0.99 -12.43
C ARG A 286 -8.89 -1.76 -11.53
N ARG A 287 -9.84 -1.05 -10.94
CA ARG A 287 -10.95 -1.66 -10.18
C ARG A 287 -12.12 -1.94 -11.11
N TYR A 288 -12.74 -3.10 -10.95
CA TYR A 288 -13.93 -3.48 -11.70
C TYR A 288 -14.89 -4.27 -10.81
N HIS A 289 -16.17 -4.29 -11.17
CA HIS A 289 -17.19 -5.04 -10.44
C HIS A 289 -17.44 -6.37 -11.13
N VAL A 290 -17.52 -7.43 -10.34
CA VAL A 290 -18.12 -8.70 -10.72
C VAL A 290 -19.49 -8.76 -10.08
N ALA A 291 -20.52 -8.98 -10.87
CA ALA A 291 -21.91 -9.05 -10.43
C ALA A 291 -22.38 -10.51 -10.51
N LEU A 292 -22.66 -11.10 -9.36
CA LEU A 292 -23.24 -12.44 -9.25
C LEU A 292 -24.75 -12.30 -9.19
N ASP A 293 -25.48 -13.11 -9.96
CA ASP A 293 -26.95 -13.13 -9.91
C ASP A 293 -27.40 -13.57 -8.51
N ALA A 294 -28.29 -12.80 -7.87
CA ALA A 294 -28.84 -13.14 -6.56
C ALA A 294 -29.56 -14.50 -6.58
N ALA A 295 -30.08 -14.94 -7.74
CA ALA A 295 -30.68 -16.24 -7.93
C ALA A 295 -29.73 -17.40 -7.59
N LEU A 296 -28.41 -17.23 -7.72
CA LEU A 296 -27.42 -18.25 -7.34
C LEU A 296 -27.48 -18.63 -5.86
N PHE A 297 -27.93 -17.70 -5.02
CA PHE A 297 -28.02 -17.87 -3.57
C PHE A 297 -29.45 -18.14 -3.09
N LYS A 298 -30.45 -18.16 -3.99
CA LYS A 298 -31.85 -18.51 -3.68
C LYS A 298 -32.02 -20.04 -3.62
N ASP A 299 -31.29 -20.67 -2.72
CA ASP A 299 -31.25 -22.13 -2.58
C ASP A 299 -31.15 -22.52 -1.09
N PRO A 300 -31.80 -23.61 -0.65
CA PRO A 300 -31.76 -24.04 0.76
C PRO A 300 -30.37 -24.27 1.34
N ARG A 301 -29.37 -24.57 0.49
CA ARG A 301 -27.95 -24.73 0.86
C ARG A 301 -27.31 -23.40 1.29
N PHE A 302 -27.92 -22.26 0.98
CA PHE A 302 -27.44 -20.96 1.42
C PHE A 302 -28.38 -20.34 2.46
N GLU A 303 -27.77 -19.61 3.38
CA GLU A 303 -28.45 -18.64 4.23
C GLU A 303 -28.03 -17.25 3.80
N VAL A 304 -29.00 -16.43 3.37
CA VAL A 304 -28.74 -15.06 2.91
C VAL A 304 -29.35 -14.09 3.90
N THR A 305 -28.57 -13.14 4.39
CA THR A 305 -28.99 -12.11 5.34
C THR A 305 -28.47 -10.75 4.90
N ASP A 306 -29.35 -9.76 4.89
CA ASP A 306 -28.97 -8.36 4.71
C ASP A 306 -28.55 -7.75 6.04
N ILE A 307 -27.36 -7.17 6.10
CA ILE A 307 -26.82 -6.52 7.31
C ILE A 307 -26.26 -5.15 6.90
N GLY A 308 -27.01 -4.09 7.18
CA GLY A 308 -26.65 -2.74 6.75
C GLY A 308 -26.48 -2.65 5.22
N PRO A 309 -25.33 -2.19 4.69
CA PRO A 309 -25.08 -2.13 3.25
C PRO A 309 -24.54 -3.45 2.66
N PHE A 310 -24.49 -4.53 3.43
CA PHE A 310 -23.91 -5.81 3.05
C PHE A 310 -24.96 -6.88 2.79
N VAL A 311 -24.64 -7.78 1.87
CA VAL A 311 -25.31 -9.06 1.68
C VAL A 311 -24.37 -10.14 2.15
N LEU A 312 -24.79 -10.88 3.17
CA LEU A 312 -24.07 -12.02 3.71
C LEU A 312 -24.74 -13.30 3.25
N ALA A 313 -24.11 -14.02 2.32
CA ALA A 313 -24.56 -15.35 1.91
C ALA A 313 -23.59 -16.41 2.46
N ILE A 314 -24.11 -17.35 3.24
CA ILE A 314 -23.34 -18.40 3.90
C ILE A 314 -23.82 -19.75 3.37
N ARG A 315 -22.92 -20.54 2.80
CA ARG A 315 -23.19 -21.93 2.48
C ARG A 315 -23.28 -22.71 3.79
N LYS A 316 -24.43 -23.34 4.03
CA LYS A 316 -24.69 -24.13 5.24
C LYS A 316 -23.80 -25.37 5.24
N PRO A 317 -23.28 -25.78 6.41
CA PRO A 317 -22.52 -27.01 6.53
C PRO A 317 -23.34 -28.20 6.04
N THR A 318 -22.74 -29.04 5.20
CA THR A 318 -23.32 -30.35 4.89
C THR A 318 -22.95 -31.36 5.99
N PRO A 319 -23.74 -32.45 6.18
CA PRO A 319 -23.42 -33.50 7.16
C PRO A 319 -22.02 -34.11 6.99
N ASP A 320 -21.44 -34.02 5.80
CA ASP A 320 -20.12 -34.54 5.45
C ASP A 320 -18.97 -33.56 5.74
N GLY A 321 -19.26 -32.37 6.30
CA GLY A 321 -18.25 -31.39 6.73
C GLY A 321 -17.70 -30.49 5.62
N HIS A 322 -18.39 -30.42 4.46
CA HIS A 322 -18.13 -29.47 3.37
C HIS A 322 -19.08 -28.27 3.42
#